data_AF-A0A960VSJ0-F1
#
_entry.id   AF-A0A960VSJ0-F1
#
_cell.length_a   1.000
_cell.length_b   1.000
_cell.length_c   1.000
_cell.angle_alpha   90.00
_cell.angle_beta   90.00
_cell.angle_gamma   90.00
#
_symmetry.space_group_name_H-M   'P 1'
#
loop_
_entity.id
_entity.type
_entity.pdbx_description
1 polymer ?
#
loop_
_entity_poly.entity_id
_entity_poly.type
_entity_poly.pdbx_seq_one_letter_code
_entity_poly.pdbx_strand_id
1 'polypeptide(L)'
;MNLAAHLIVACEKISDNFFNIKVANSKDTVYLERVYSYELYHQIRLIIGDVSPIEVFAEPDKSGHPDAKNELKNKKPDLVFHSSGTHDDNHLVAEVKNSDYSVPRIYEDVEKLYNFYRSRKFGYKETVLIIFGQKSETRGKGIVKLMRKNKLSFPLKIIVHPEVGNAFVLSESDNDKPVRDDDNDRFSGLRAKFAI
;
A
#
# COMPACT_ATOMS: atom_id res chain seq x y z
N MET A 1 -10.27 16.85 -4.04
CA MET A 1 -10.22 15.64 -4.89
C MET A 1 -10.10 14.43 -3.98
N ASN A 2 -10.86 13.35 -4.20
CA ASN A 2 -10.76 12.14 -3.39
C ASN A 2 -9.82 11.13 -4.06
N LEU A 3 -8.51 11.23 -3.78
CA LEU A 3 -7.48 10.41 -4.44
C LEU A 3 -7.63 8.92 -4.12
N ALA A 4 -8.07 8.57 -2.92
CA ALA A 4 -8.34 7.19 -2.55
C ALA A 4 -9.45 6.57 -3.40
N ALA A 5 -10.51 7.32 -3.70
CA ALA A 5 -11.57 6.86 -4.60
C ALA A 5 -11.04 6.63 -6.03
N HIS A 6 -10.16 7.50 -6.53
CA HIS A 6 -9.52 7.29 -7.83
C HIS A 6 -8.62 6.05 -7.84
N LEU A 7 -7.92 5.75 -6.75
CA LEU A 7 -7.13 4.52 -6.61
C LEU A 7 -8.01 3.26 -6.64
N ILE A 8 -9.20 3.29 -6.03
CA ILE A 8 -10.16 2.17 -6.11
C ILE A 8 -10.55 1.92 -7.57
N VAL A 9 -10.99 2.96 -8.28
CA VAL A 9 -11.37 2.86 -9.69
C VAL A 9 -10.18 2.41 -10.55
N ALA A 10 -8.96 2.86 -10.24
CA ALA A 10 -7.76 2.43 -10.93
C ALA A 10 -7.49 0.93 -10.72
N CYS A 11 -7.63 0.44 -9.49
CA CYS A 11 -7.53 -0.99 -9.17
C CYS A 11 -8.58 -1.81 -9.95
N GLU A 12 -9.85 -1.38 -9.97
CA GLU A 12 -10.93 -2.08 -10.70
C GLU A 12 -10.67 -2.18 -12.21
N LYS A 13 -9.92 -1.25 -12.78
CA LYS A 13 -9.57 -1.26 -14.21
C LYS A 13 -8.38 -2.15 -14.57
N ILE A 14 -7.66 -2.70 -13.59
CA ILE A 14 -6.54 -3.61 -13.84
C ILE A 14 -7.09 -4.90 -14.46
N SER A 15 -6.65 -5.20 -15.68
CA SER A 15 -7.08 -6.42 -16.36
C SER A 15 -6.43 -7.69 -15.78
N ASP A 16 -7.05 -8.84 -16.05
CA ASP A 16 -6.60 -10.16 -15.57
C ASP A 16 -5.13 -10.46 -15.90
N ASN A 17 -4.62 -10.00 -17.05
CA ASN A 17 -3.24 -10.25 -17.47
C ASN A 17 -2.18 -9.53 -16.61
N PHE A 18 -2.57 -8.54 -15.80
CA PHE A 18 -1.70 -7.87 -14.84
C PHE A 18 -2.00 -8.28 -13.39
N PHE A 19 -3.15 -8.91 -13.16
CA PHE A 19 -3.57 -9.41 -11.86
C PHE A 19 -3.11 -10.87 -11.64
N ASN A 20 -3.46 -11.77 -12.56
CA ASN A 20 -3.15 -13.20 -12.50
C ASN A 20 -2.08 -13.56 -13.55
N ILE A 21 -0.80 -13.42 -13.19
CA ILE A 21 0.29 -13.66 -14.15
C ILE A 21 0.42 -15.17 -14.43
N LYS A 22 0.15 -15.56 -15.68
CA LYS A 22 0.31 -16.94 -16.15
C LYS A 22 1.79 -17.29 -16.23
N VAL A 23 2.17 -18.43 -15.65
CA VAL A 23 3.53 -18.94 -15.72
C VAL A 23 3.65 -19.95 -16.87
N ALA A 24 4.68 -19.81 -17.70
CA ALA A 24 4.91 -20.73 -18.81
C ALA A 24 5.01 -22.17 -18.30
N ASN A 25 4.29 -23.10 -18.95
CA ASN A 25 4.22 -24.52 -18.58
C ASN A 25 3.65 -24.81 -17.19
N SER A 26 2.93 -23.87 -16.58
CA SER A 26 2.17 -24.10 -15.35
C SER A 26 0.68 -23.83 -15.55
N LYS A 27 -0.15 -24.51 -14.76
CA LYS A 27 -1.58 -24.17 -14.62
C LYS A 27 -1.81 -23.08 -13.58
N ASP A 28 -0.80 -22.80 -12.76
CA ASP A 28 -0.88 -21.81 -11.68
C ASP A 28 -0.61 -20.40 -12.19
N THR A 29 -1.15 -19.43 -11.47
CA THR A 29 -0.89 -18.00 -11.67
C THR A 29 -0.16 -17.44 -10.45
N VAL A 30 0.62 -16.38 -10.66
CA VAL A 30 1.37 -15.72 -9.58
C VAL A 30 1.02 -14.23 -9.51
N TYR A 31 1.11 -13.67 -8.30
CA TYR A 31 0.96 -12.23 -8.07
C TYR A 31 2.32 -11.53 -8.11
N LEU A 32 2.56 -10.72 -9.14
CA LEU A 32 3.80 -9.95 -9.27
C LEU A 32 3.56 -8.47 -8.96
N GLU A 33 4.08 -8.00 -7.83
CA GLU A 33 3.83 -6.64 -7.33
C GLU A 33 4.18 -5.57 -8.35
N ARG A 34 5.36 -5.65 -8.99
CA ARG A 34 5.77 -4.63 -9.96
C ARG A 34 4.89 -4.58 -11.20
N VAL A 35 4.43 -5.73 -11.69
CA VAL A 35 3.55 -5.80 -12.86
C VAL A 35 2.21 -5.15 -12.53
N TYR A 36 1.66 -5.48 -11.37
CA TYR A 36 0.44 -4.85 -10.86
C TYR A 36 0.63 -3.35 -10.64
N SER A 37 1.72 -2.92 -10.01
CA SER A 37 1.99 -1.50 -9.70
C SER A 37 2.16 -0.65 -10.95
N TYR A 38 2.78 -1.17 -12.01
CA TYR A 38 2.90 -0.45 -13.29
C TYR A 38 1.56 -0.28 -13.98
N GLU A 39 0.71 -1.31 -13.96
CA GLU A 39 -0.64 -1.18 -14.52
C GLU A 39 -1.51 -0.25 -13.67
N LEU A 40 -1.42 -0.32 -12.34
CA LEU A 40 -2.09 0.61 -11.45
C LEU A 40 -1.66 2.06 -11.73
N TYR A 41 -0.36 2.29 -11.90
CA TYR A 41 0.19 3.59 -12.28
C TYR A 41 -0.36 4.07 -13.63
N HIS A 42 -0.47 3.18 -14.62
CA HIS A 42 -1.07 3.51 -15.90
C HIS A 42 -2.56 3.90 -15.75
N GLN A 43 -3.35 3.10 -15.05
CA GLN A 43 -4.79 3.35 -14.86
C GLN A 43 -5.05 4.65 -14.08
N ILE A 44 -4.27 4.94 -13.05
CA ILE A 44 -4.45 6.19 -12.29
C ILE A 44 -4.09 7.42 -13.12
N ARG A 45 -3.06 7.34 -13.99
CA ARG A 45 -2.72 8.42 -14.93
C ARG A 45 -3.86 8.70 -15.91
N LEU A 46 -4.51 7.65 -16.43
CA LEU A 46 -5.69 7.81 -17.29
C LEU A 46 -6.88 8.46 -16.56
N ILE A 47 -7.06 8.17 -15.26
CA ILE A 47 -8.17 8.71 -14.46
C ILE A 47 -7.93 10.18 -14.08
N ILE A 48 -6.72 10.52 -13.65
CA ILE A 48 -6.38 11.87 -13.18
C ILE A 48 -6.18 12.83 -14.35
N GLY A 49 -5.67 12.32 -15.48
CA GLY A 49 -5.38 13.10 -16.68
C GLY A 49 -4.17 14.04 -16.51
N ASP A 50 -3.65 14.53 -17.64
CA ASP A 50 -2.40 15.31 -17.67
C ASP A 50 -2.59 16.80 -17.35
N VAL A 51 -3.83 17.26 -17.18
CA VAL A 51 -4.17 18.66 -16.83
C VAL A 51 -4.31 18.89 -15.33
N SER A 52 -4.18 17.83 -14.53
CA SER A 52 -4.24 17.91 -13.08
C SER A 52 -2.95 18.55 -12.53
N PRO A 53 -3.05 19.47 -11.55
CA PRO A 53 -1.86 19.97 -10.85
C PRO A 53 -1.20 18.89 -9.97
N ILE A 54 -1.89 17.78 -9.72
CA ILE A 54 -1.37 16.63 -8.98
C ILE A 54 -0.68 15.69 -9.95
N GLU A 55 0.63 15.53 -9.74
CA GLU A 55 1.45 14.54 -10.42
C GLU A 55 1.45 13.23 -9.64
N VAL A 56 1.48 12.12 -10.39
CA VAL A 56 1.65 10.78 -9.84
C VAL A 56 2.99 10.26 -10.29
N PHE A 57 3.86 9.87 -9.36
CA PHE A 57 5.12 9.19 -9.66
C PHE A 57 5.15 7.79 -9.03
N ALA A 58 5.72 6.84 -9.77
CA ALA A 58 5.96 5.48 -9.32
C ALA A 58 7.41 5.31 -8.86
N GLU A 59 7.60 4.57 -7.76
CA GLU A 59 8.89 4.25 -7.14
C GLU A 59 9.89 5.43 -7.04
N PRO A 60 9.49 6.65 -6.62
CA PRO A 60 10.39 7.79 -6.62
C PRO A 60 11.59 7.54 -5.71
N ASP A 61 12.79 7.65 -6.28
CA ASP A 61 14.02 7.54 -5.50
C ASP A 61 14.28 8.85 -4.75
N LYS A 62 14.07 8.80 -3.44
CA LYS A 62 14.34 9.94 -2.55
C LYS A 62 15.73 9.91 -1.93
N SER A 63 16.57 8.91 -2.20
CA SER A 63 17.88 8.74 -1.55
C SER A 63 18.87 9.87 -1.82
N GLY A 64 18.73 10.57 -2.96
CA GLY A 64 19.50 11.77 -3.28
C GLY A 64 19.06 13.02 -2.51
N HIS A 65 17.91 12.98 -1.82
CA HIS A 65 17.40 14.13 -1.06
C HIS A 65 17.99 14.15 0.36
N PRO A 66 18.65 15.25 0.79
CA PRO A 66 19.30 15.34 2.11
C PRO A 66 18.38 14.96 3.28
N ASP A 67 17.10 15.30 3.16
CA ASP A 67 16.08 15.02 4.21
C ASP A 67 15.60 13.57 4.25
N ALA A 68 15.69 12.83 3.14
CA ALA A 68 15.18 11.45 3.08
C ALA A 68 16.05 10.48 3.88
N LYS A 69 17.35 10.73 3.95
CA LYS A 69 18.29 9.89 4.72
C LYS A 69 17.96 9.90 6.21
N ASN A 70 17.60 11.07 6.74
CA ASN A 70 17.37 11.26 8.17
C ASN A 70 15.93 10.88 8.58
N GLU A 71 14.92 11.22 7.79
CA GLU A 71 13.51 11.01 8.19
C GLU A 71 12.90 9.73 7.63
N LEU A 72 13.27 9.36 6.40
CA LEU A 72 12.67 8.24 5.69
C LEU A 72 13.59 7.02 5.61
N LYS A 73 14.84 7.12 6.09
CA LYS A 73 15.87 6.07 6.02
C LYS A 73 16.05 5.52 4.59
N ASN A 74 15.97 6.39 3.58
CA ASN A 74 16.02 6.03 2.16
C ASN A 74 14.95 5.02 1.70
N LYS A 75 13.84 4.87 2.45
CA LYS A 75 12.72 4.05 1.99
C LYS A 75 12.08 4.70 0.76
N LYS A 76 11.81 3.89 -0.26
CA LYS A 76 11.14 4.28 -1.50
C LYS A 76 9.68 3.86 -1.40
N PRO A 77 8.72 4.77 -1.63
CA PRO A 77 7.32 4.41 -1.72
C PRO A 77 6.99 3.84 -3.10
N ASP A 78 5.94 3.05 -3.22
CA ASP A 78 5.53 2.50 -4.52
C ASP A 78 4.86 3.56 -5.41
N LEU A 79 4.00 4.40 -4.82
CA LEU A 79 3.35 5.53 -5.51
C LEU A 79 3.33 6.78 -4.63
N VAL A 80 3.45 7.94 -5.25
CA VAL A 80 3.24 9.25 -4.62
C VAL A 80 2.36 10.14 -5.48
N PHE A 81 1.55 10.95 -4.82
CA PHE A 81 0.72 11.99 -5.42
C PHE A 81 1.15 13.32 -4.82
N HIS A 82 1.64 14.23 -5.65
CA HIS A 82 2.24 15.47 -5.17
C HIS A 82 2.26 16.55 -6.24
N SER A 83 2.59 17.76 -5.82
CA SER A 83 2.96 18.86 -6.71
C SER A 83 4.49 18.96 -6.75
N SER A 84 5.13 18.74 -7.89
CA SER A 84 6.61 18.82 -7.98
C SER A 84 7.16 20.20 -7.65
N GLY A 85 8.42 20.21 -7.25
CA GLY A 85 9.17 21.43 -6.94
C GLY A 85 9.04 21.90 -5.48
N THR A 86 8.09 21.37 -4.71
CA THR A 86 7.96 21.66 -3.27
C THR A 86 7.56 20.42 -2.47
N HIS A 87 7.81 20.40 -1.16
CA HIS A 87 7.24 19.39 -0.25
C HIS A 87 5.97 19.86 0.46
N ASP A 88 5.56 21.11 0.22
CA ASP A 88 4.43 21.76 0.89
C ASP A 88 3.08 21.15 0.47
N ASP A 89 3.08 20.42 -0.66
CA ASP A 89 1.86 19.85 -1.23
C ASP A 89 2.04 18.39 -1.70
N ASN A 90 2.52 17.55 -0.77
CA ASN A 90 2.49 16.10 -0.90
C ASN A 90 1.12 15.58 -0.41
N HIS A 91 0.32 15.01 -1.32
CA HIS A 91 -1.07 14.63 -1.02
C HIS A 91 -1.18 13.23 -0.46
N LEU A 92 -0.62 12.24 -1.16
CA LEU A 92 -0.83 10.83 -0.87
C LEU A 92 0.45 10.04 -1.12
N VAL A 93 0.75 9.10 -0.22
CA VAL A 93 1.77 8.07 -0.42
C VAL A 93 1.12 6.71 -0.32
N ALA A 94 1.48 5.79 -1.21
CA ALA A 94 0.95 4.43 -1.21
C ALA A 94 2.02 3.35 -1.30
N GLU A 95 1.69 2.21 -0.70
CA GLU A 95 2.40 0.94 -0.81
C GLU A 95 1.48 -0.12 -1.41
N VAL A 96 2.03 -0.99 -2.25
CA VAL A 96 1.34 -2.09 -2.91
C VAL A 96 1.93 -3.40 -2.42
N LYS A 97 1.06 -4.31 -1.97
CA LYS A 97 1.47 -5.66 -1.55
C LYS A 97 0.58 -6.73 -2.16
N ASN A 98 1.17 -7.83 -2.61
CA ASN A 98 0.36 -9.01 -2.93
C ASN A 98 -0.07 -9.74 -1.65
N SER A 99 -1.18 -10.47 -1.76
CA SER A 99 -1.80 -11.16 -0.62
C SER A 99 -1.13 -12.47 -0.21
N ASP A 100 -0.13 -12.93 -0.98
CA ASP A 100 0.68 -14.10 -0.65
C ASP A 100 1.71 -13.79 0.46
N TYR A 101 2.07 -12.52 0.64
CA TYR A 101 2.86 -12.11 1.79
C TYR A 101 2.11 -12.28 3.10
N SER A 102 2.88 -12.65 4.13
CA SER A 102 2.34 -12.79 5.48
C SER A 102 1.97 -11.42 6.06
N VAL A 103 0.97 -11.39 6.94
CA VAL A 103 0.54 -10.17 7.64
C VAL A 103 1.72 -9.41 8.30
N PRO A 104 2.66 -10.04 9.03
CA PRO A 104 3.77 -9.29 9.61
C PRO A 104 4.69 -8.67 8.57
N ARG A 105 4.89 -9.31 7.40
CA ARG A 105 5.71 -8.73 6.33
C ARG A 105 5.02 -7.51 5.70
N ILE A 106 3.72 -7.59 5.45
CA ILE A 106 2.93 -6.45 4.96
C ILE A 106 2.90 -5.31 6.01
N TYR A 107 2.91 -5.65 7.30
CA TYR A 107 2.94 -4.67 8.39
C TYR A 107 4.22 -3.83 8.42
N GLU A 108 5.36 -4.33 7.91
CA GLU A 108 6.58 -3.53 7.77
C GLU A 108 6.38 -2.32 6.83
N ASP A 109 5.47 -2.43 5.85
CA ASP A 109 5.10 -1.34 4.95
C ASP A 109 4.10 -0.37 5.60
N VAL A 110 3.28 -0.83 6.55
CA VAL A 110 2.49 0.07 7.42
C VAL A 110 3.41 0.97 8.24
N GLU A 111 4.47 0.42 8.81
CA GLU A 111 5.47 1.22 9.53
C GLU A 111 6.21 2.19 8.59
N LYS A 112 6.46 1.79 7.34
CA LYS A 112 7.02 2.68 6.32
C LYS A 112 6.07 3.85 6.03
N LEU A 113 4.79 3.59 5.78
CA LEU A 113 3.76 4.62 5.56
C LEU A 113 3.64 5.56 6.76
N TYR A 114 3.68 5.03 7.98
CA TYR A 114 3.69 5.84 9.20
C TYR A 114 4.89 6.79 9.25
N ASN A 115 6.07 6.36 8.77
CA ASN A 115 7.25 7.23 8.69
C ASN A 115 7.08 8.36 7.67
N PHE A 116 6.43 8.09 6.53
CA PHE A 116 6.09 9.15 5.56
C PHE A 116 5.09 10.15 6.13
N TYR A 117 4.04 9.67 6.80
CA TYR A 117 3.01 10.52 7.41
C TYR A 117 3.58 11.42 8.51
N ARG A 118 4.38 10.86 9.43
CA ARG A 118 4.90 11.62 10.58
C ARG A 118 6.06 12.55 10.21
N SER A 119 6.58 12.47 8.98
CA SER A 119 7.69 13.30 8.52
C SER A 119 7.22 14.75 8.42
N ARG A 120 7.87 15.64 9.18
CA ARG A 120 7.58 17.07 9.14
C ARG A 120 8.06 17.74 7.87
N LYS A 121 9.01 17.12 7.17
CA LYS A 121 9.60 17.66 5.94
C LYS A 121 8.91 17.18 4.68
N PHE A 122 8.39 15.95 4.67
CA PHE A 122 7.73 15.40 3.49
C PHE A 122 6.21 15.58 3.51
N GLY A 123 5.57 15.88 4.65
CA GLY A 123 4.23 16.49 4.67
C GLY A 123 3.09 15.71 4.00
N TYR A 124 3.20 14.38 3.83
CA TYR A 124 2.13 13.57 3.21
C TYR A 124 0.85 13.58 4.04
N LYS A 125 -0.26 13.98 3.43
CA LYS A 125 -1.56 14.17 4.11
C LYS A 125 -2.34 12.86 4.27
N GLU A 126 -2.27 11.97 3.29
CA GLU A 126 -2.93 10.67 3.31
C GLU A 126 -1.95 9.52 3.09
N THR A 127 -2.23 8.36 3.69
CA THR A 127 -1.48 7.13 3.44
C THR A 127 -2.40 6.01 2.99
N VAL A 128 -1.95 5.22 2.01
CA VAL A 128 -2.71 4.11 1.47
C VAL A 128 -1.88 2.84 1.44
N LEU A 129 -2.43 1.74 1.96
CA LEU A 129 -1.92 0.41 1.71
C LEU A 129 -2.88 -0.30 0.75
N ILE A 130 -2.38 -0.76 -0.38
CA ILE A 130 -3.13 -1.53 -1.37
C ILE A 130 -2.69 -2.98 -1.26
N ILE A 131 -3.63 -3.89 -0.99
CA ILE A 131 -3.36 -5.33 -0.97
C ILE A 131 -4.17 -5.99 -2.08
N PHE A 132 -3.51 -6.74 -2.97
CA PHE A 132 -4.19 -7.40 -4.09
C PHE A 132 -4.02 -8.93 -4.08
N GLY A 133 -4.97 -9.63 -4.70
CA GLY A 133 -5.05 -11.08 -4.75
C GLY A 133 -6.08 -11.66 -3.78
N GLN A 134 -6.40 -12.94 -3.95
CA GLN A 134 -7.56 -13.59 -3.32
C GLN A 134 -7.60 -13.48 -1.79
N LYS A 135 -6.44 -13.38 -1.12
CA LYS A 135 -6.36 -13.28 0.35
C LYS A 135 -6.33 -11.83 0.85
N SER A 136 -6.43 -10.83 -0.03
CA SER A 136 -6.20 -9.42 0.29
C SER A 136 -7.09 -8.91 1.42
N GLU A 137 -8.38 -9.25 1.42
CA GLU A 137 -9.30 -8.87 2.49
C GLU A 137 -8.88 -9.45 3.85
N THR A 138 -8.58 -10.75 3.89
CA THR A 138 -8.09 -11.43 5.10
C THR A 138 -6.78 -10.82 5.60
N ARG A 139 -5.85 -10.49 4.69
CA ARG A 139 -4.60 -9.81 5.03
C ARG A 139 -4.85 -8.40 5.57
N GLY A 140 -5.74 -7.64 4.95
CA GLY A 140 -6.16 -6.31 5.42
C GLY A 140 -6.72 -6.34 6.84
N LYS A 141 -7.63 -7.27 7.13
CA LYS A 141 -8.16 -7.49 8.50
C LYS A 141 -7.07 -7.84 9.50
N GLY A 142 -6.11 -8.68 9.09
CA GLY A 142 -4.92 -8.99 9.90
C GLY A 142 -4.09 -7.76 10.23
N ILE A 143 -3.89 -6.85 9.27
CA ILE A 143 -3.19 -5.58 9.47
C ILE A 143 -3.93 -4.69 10.47
N VAL A 144 -5.25 -4.54 10.33
CA VAL A 144 -6.07 -3.76 11.29
C VAL A 144 -5.93 -4.33 12.71
N LYS A 145 -5.97 -5.66 12.88
CA LYS A 145 -5.76 -6.33 14.17
C LYS A 145 -4.37 -6.01 14.75
N LEU A 146 -3.31 -6.05 13.94
CA LEU A 146 -1.97 -5.69 14.38
C LEU A 146 -1.84 -4.21 14.75
N MET A 147 -2.42 -3.29 13.98
CA MET A 147 -2.43 -1.86 14.31
C MET A 147 -3.08 -1.60 15.67
N ARG A 148 -4.25 -2.21 15.92
CA ARG A 148 -4.92 -2.14 17.23
C ARG A 148 -4.06 -2.70 18.35
N LYS A 149 -3.49 -3.90 18.16
CA LYS A 149 -2.60 -4.56 19.13
C LYS A 149 -1.40 -3.68 19.48
N ASN A 150 -0.82 -3.00 18.49
CA ASN A 150 0.35 -2.15 18.65
C ASN A 150 0.02 -0.70 19.00
N LYS A 151 -1.27 -0.37 19.19
CA LYS A 151 -1.76 1.00 19.46
C LYS A 151 -1.28 2.03 18.42
N LEU A 152 -1.12 1.60 17.17
CA LEU A 152 -0.70 2.46 16.07
C LEU A 152 -1.95 3.03 15.39
N SER A 153 -2.08 4.35 15.39
CA SER A 153 -3.18 5.07 14.74
C SER A 153 -2.65 6.26 13.96
N PHE A 154 -3.02 6.32 12.69
CA PHE A 154 -2.75 7.42 11.76
C PHE A 154 -3.72 7.29 10.56
N PRO A 155 -3.84 8.31 9.70
CA PRO A 155 -4.73 8.30 8.52
C PRO A 155 -4.29 7.29 7.43
N LEU A 156 -4.45 6.00 7.71
CA LEU A 156 -4.20 4.88 6.81
C LEU A 156 -5.52 4.37 6.23
N LYS A 157 -5.64 4.42 4.91
CA LYS A 157 -6.68 3.70 4.18
C LYS A 157 -6.11 2.38 3.68
N ILE A 158 -6.81 1.28 3.92
CA ILE A 158 -6.43 -0.03 3.39
C ILE A 158 -7.39 -0.36 2.25
N ILE A 159 -6.88 -0.34 1.02
CA ILE A 159 -7.62 -0.78 -0.17
C ILE A 159 -7.29 -2.26 -0.37
N VAL A 160 -8.33 -3.07 -0.55
CA VAL A 160 -8.21 -4.49 -0.88
C VAL A 160 -8.77 -4.73 -2.27
N HIS A 161 -8.07 -5.55 -3.07
CA HIS A 161 -8.45 -5.92 -4.42
C HIS A 161 -8.41 -7.46 -4.53
N PRO A 162 -9.46 -8.16 -4.07
CA PRO A 162 -9.49 -9.63 -4.03
C PRO A 162 -9.50 -10.29 -5.41
N GLU A 163 -10.15 -9.68 -6.38
CA GLU A 163 -10.35 -10.20 -7.74
C GLU A 163 -10.53 -9.06 -8.73
N VAL A 164 -10.23 -9.33 -10.00
CA VAL A 164 -10.33 -8.35 -11.10
C VAL A 164 -11.69 -7.65 -11.10
N GLY A 165 -11.68 -6.31 -11.17
CA GLY A 165 -12.90 -5.51 -11.23
C GLY A 165 -13.57 -5.26 -9.88
N ASN A 166 -13.00 -5.75 -8.78
CA ASN A 166 -13.57 -5.59 -7.44
C ASN A 166 -12.50 -5.10 -6.46
N ALA A 167 -12.46 -3.78 -6.22
CA ALA A 167 -11.60 -3.19 -5.20
C ALA A 167 -12.40 -2.28 -4.27
N PHE A 168 -12.04 -2.25 -2.99
CA PHE A 168 -12.75 -1.43 -2.01
C PHE A 168 -11.85 -1.08 -0.82
N VAL A 169 -12.23 -0.04 -0.07
CA VAL A 169 -11.59 0.28 1.21
C VAL A 169 -12.17 -0.62 2.28
N LEU A 170 -11.30 -1.28 3.03
CA LEU A 170 -11.70 -2.12 4.16
C LEU A 170 -12.35 -1.24 5.24
N SER A 171 -13.58 -1.56 5.64
CA SER A 171 -14.29 -0.77 6.65
C SER A 171 -13.90 -1.17 8.08
N GLU A 172 -14.03 -0.22 9.02
CA GLU A 172 -13.84 -0.53 10.44
C GLU A 172 -14.92 -1.48 11.00
N SER A 173 -16.02 -1.73 10.29
CA SER A 173 -17.08 -2.67 10.67
C SER A 173 -16.85 -4.11 10.21
N ASP A 174 -15.94 -4.38 9.27
CA ASP A 174 -15.71 -5.73 8.70
C ASP A 174 -14.96 -6.69 9.65
N ASN A 175 -14.88 -6.33 10.94
CA ASN A 175 -13.96 -6.87 11.95
C ASN A 175 -14.50 -8.05 12.79
N ASP A 176 -15.76 -8.46 12.61
CA ASP A 176 -16.43 -9.42 13.51
C ASP A 176 -16.37 -10.89 13.08
N LYS A 177 -15.71 -11.24 11.97
CA LYS A 177 -15.51 -12.65 11.61
C LYS A 177 -14.12 -13.13 12.02
N PRO A 178 -14.01 -14.15 12.90
CA PRO A 178 -12.72 -14.70 13.30
C PRO A 178 -11.99 -15.26 12.07
N VAL A 179 -10.83 -14.70 11.78
CA VAL A 179 -9.88 -15.27 10.82
C VAL A 179 -9.34 -16.56 11.45
N ARG A 180 -9.46 -17.69 10.73
CA ARG A 180 -8.84 -18.95 11.14
C ARG A 180 -7.32 -18.75 11.13
N ASP A 181 -6.72 -18.79 12.31
CA ASP A 181 -5.29 -18.58 12.55
C ASP A 181 -4.50 -19.82 12.11
N ASP A 182 -4.10 -19.87 10.83
CA ASP A 182 -3.10 -20.85 10.35
C ASP A 182 -1.66 -20.27 10.38
N ASP A 183 -1.48 -19.00 10.77
CA ASP A 183 -0.19 -18.28 10.73
C ASP A 183 0.43 -18.02 12.13
N ASN A 184 -0.08 -18.66 13.20
CA ASN A 184 0.29 -18.31 14.59
C ASN A 184 1.72 -18.68 15.02
N ASP A 185 2.51 -19.38 14.20
CA ASP A 185 3.81 -19.92 14.62
C ASP A 185 5.04 -19.04 14.30
N ARG A 186 4.85 -17.76 13.91
CA ARG A 186 5.97 -16.86 13.53
C ARG A 186 6.13 -15.57 14.34
N PHE A 187 5.32 -15.34 15.38
CA PHE A 187 5.24 -14.02 16.05
C PHE A 187 6.12 -13.85 17.30
N SER A 188 7.03 -14.77 17.61
CA SER A 188 7.92 -14.65 18.79
C SER A 188 9.15 -13.74 18.58
N GLY A 189 9.50 -13.37 17.34
CA GLY A 189 10.78 -12.71 17.02
C GLY A 189 10.82 -11.17 17.10
N LEU A 190 9.69 -10.46 17.21
CA LEU A 190 9.66 -9.00 17.04
C LEU A 190 9.83 -8.17 18.33
N ARG A 191 9.94 -8.82 19.50
CA ARG A 191 10.02 -8.14 20.80
C ARG A 191 11.36 -7.45 21.12
N ALA A 192 12.39 -7.57 20.29
CA ALA A 192 13.75 -7.15 20.64
C ALA A 192 14.17 -5.74 20.17
N LYS A 193 13.31 -4.95 19.50
CA LYS A 193 13.75 -3.66 18.89
C LYS A 193 13.25 -2.36 19.53
N PHE A 194 12.53 -2.40 20.66
CA PHE A 194 12.02 -1.19 21.31
C PHE A 194 12.18 -1.20 22.83
N ALA A 195 13.36 -1.58 23.32
CA ALA A 195 13.80 -1.26 24.66
C ALA A 195 14.91 -0.21 24.58
N ILE A 196 14.52 1.07 24.59
CA ILE A 196 15.30 2.20 25.10
C ILE A 196 14.32 3.07 25.88
#